data_AF-A0A1A8CWU7-F1
#
_entry.id   AF-A0A1A8CWU7-F1
#
_cell.length_a   1.000
_cell.length_b   1.000
_cell.length_c   1.000
_cell.angle_alpha   90.00
_cell.angle_beta   90.00
_cell.angle_gamma   90.00
#
_symmetry.space_group_name_H-M   'P 1'
#
loop_
_entity.id
_entity.type
_entity.pdbx_description
1 polymer ?
#
loop_
_entity_poly.entity_id
_entity_poly.type
_entity_poly.pdbx_seq_one_letter_code
_entity_poly.pdbx_strand_id
1 'polypeptide(L)'
;MSTERCVETRCGVNGCGVSSSNHLPPEKSDTTNETLKRTPFTKFKKVHSHFKSPVQVTETAKVGPEEEVAELQLKKEQLDLEIAQLEAEGYRVEELEHHIDKLHEYNDIKDIGQSLLGRIAALRGTTTRDLYSHFGLELDD
;
A
#
# COMPACT_ATOMS: atom_id res chain seq x y z
N MET A 1 13.01 -38.63 34.26
CA MET A 1 14.35 -38.15 33.87
C MET A 1 15.12 -39.34 33.34
N SER A 2 15.19 -39.48 32.03
CA SER A 2 16.02 -40.51 31.37
C SER A 2 16.64 -39.87 30.14
N THR A 3 17.95 -39.70 30.21
CA THR A 3 18.86 -39.20 29.18
C THR A 3 19.57 -40.39 28.54
N GLU A 4 19.66 -40.45 27.21
CA GLU A 4 20.70 -41.16 26.45
C GLU A 4 20.58 -40.80 24.95
N ARG A 5 21.44 -39.91 24.44
CA ARG A 5 22.57 -40.14 23.50
C ARG A 5 22.14 -40.81 22.17
N CYS A 6 22.04 -40.08 21.06
CA CYS A 6 23.11 -39.59 20.17
C CYS A 6 24.00 -40.73 19.60
N VAL A 7 23.69 -41.14 18.36
CA VAL A 7 24.62 -41.83 17.46
C VAL A 7 24.58 -41.12 16.11
N GLU A 8 25.78 -40.77 15.68
CA GLU A 8 26.17 -40.04 14.49
C GLU A 8 26.15 -40.95 13.24
N THR A 9 25.68 -40.45 12.10
CA THR A 9 26.05 -41.02 10.80
C THR A 9 26.18 -39.88 9.80
N ARG A 10 27.38 -39.82 9.21
CA ARG A 10 27.89 -38.83 8.25
C ARG A 10 27.75 -39.33 6.81
N CYS A 11 27.93 -38.38 5.89
CA CYS A 11 28.05 -38.47 4.42
C CYS A 11 26.72 -38.55 3.64
N GLY A 12 26.47 -37.73 2.62
CA GLY A 12 27.28 -36.69 1.98
C GLY A 12 26.59 -36.19 0.71
N VAL A 13 26.61 -34.86 0.54
CA VAL A 13 26.70 -34.03 -0.68
C VAL A 13 25.83 -34.37 -1.91
N ASN A 14 25.02 -33.39 -2.31
CA ASN A 14 24.82 -32.80 -3.66
C ASN A 14 23.47 -32.05 -3.59
N GLY A 15 23.29 -30.76 -3.88
CA GLY A 15 24.02 -29.78 -4.69
C GLY A 15 22.95 -28.99 -5.49
N CYS A 16 23.11 -27.66 -5.57
CA CYS A 16 22.34 -26.69 -6.37
C CYS A 16 20.94 -26.30 -5.82
N GLY A 17 20.59 -25.03 -5.63
CA GLY A 17 21.26 -23.76 -5.89
C GLY A 17 20.26 -22.65 -5.56
N VAL A 18 20.57 -21.85 -4.54
CA VAL A 18 19.80 -20.66 -4.18
C VAL A 18 20.51 -19.46 -4.81
N SER A 19 19.78 -18.60 -5.52
CA SER A 19 20.26 -17.25 -5.82
C SER A 19 19.07 -16.30 -5.97
N SER A 20 18.72 -15.67 -4.84
CA SER A 20 18.04 -14.37 -4.82
C SER A 20 18.98 -13.32 -5.40
N SER A 21 18.57 -12.65 -6.48
CA SER A 21 19.27 -11.50 -7.03
C SER A 21 18.63 -10.23 -6.46
N ASN A 22 19.24 -9.67 -5.42
CA ASN A 22 19.03 -8.28 -4.99
C ASN A 22 20.22 -7.47 -5.52
N HIS A 23 19.98 -6.58 -6.46
CA HIS A 23 20.99 -5.73 -7.07
C HIS A 23 21.00 -4.36 -6.36
N LEU A 24 22.02 -4.10 -5.53
CA LEU A 24 22.46 -2.75 -5.17
C LEU A 24 23.87 -2.52 -5.75
N PRO A 25 24.22 -1.30 -6.20
CA PRO A 25 25.50 -1.03 -6.86
C PRO A 25 26.62 -0.75 -5.83
N PRO A 26 27.87 -1.19 -6.09
CA PRO A 26 29.00 -0.86 -5.24
C PRO A 26 29.68 0.45 -5.68
N GLU A 27 30.20 1.17 -4.68
CA GLU A 27 31.02 2.37 -4.81
C GLU A 27 32.52 2.04 -4.69
N LYS A 28 33.31 2.68 -5.56
CA LYS A 28 34.68 3.26 -5.37
C LYS A 28 35.98 2.47 -5.70
N SER A 29 36.92 3.31 -6.19
CA SER A 29 38.38 3.23 -6.43
C SER A 29 38.79 2.70 -7.83
N ASP A 30 39.70 3.30 -8.60
CA ASP A 30 40.89 4.07 -8.24
C ASP A 30 41.32 5.15 -9.27
N THR A 31 42.20 5.99 -8.76
CA THR A 31 42.89 7.18 -9.26
C THR A 31 43.61 7.07 -10.61
N THR A 32 43.51 8.12 -11.44
CA THR A 32 44.63 8.62 -12.25
C THR A 32 44.58 10.15 -12.36
N ASN A 33 45.73 10.77 -12.12
CA ASN A 33 45.97 12.21 -12.11
C ASN A 33 45.81 12.81 -13.51
N GLU A 34 44.97 13.84 -13.67
CA GLU A 34 45.08 14.70 -14.86
C GLU A 34 44.67 16.16 -14.58
N THR A 35 45.73 16.96 -14.40
CA THR A 35 45.88 18.37 -14.80
C THR A 35 44.70 19.33 -14.59
N LEU A 36 44.76 20.08 -13.49
CA LEU A 36 43.97 21.29 -13.24
C LEU A 36 44.14 22.31 -14.36
N LYS A 37 43.19 22.38 -15.30
CA LYS A 37 43.07 23.50 -16.26
C LYS A 37 42.29 24.63 -15.61
N ARG A 38 43.04 25.50 -14.93
CA ARG A 38 42.59 26.78 -14.39
C ARG A 38 42.00 27.64 -15.52
N THR A 39 40.74 28.03 -15.42
CA THR A 39 40.12 29.01 -16.32
C THR A 39 40.87 30.35 -16.22
N PRO A 40 41.12 31.05 -17.34
CA PRO A 40 41.74 32.36 -17.28
C PRO A 40 40.77 33.32 -16.58
N PHE A 41 41.29 34.01 -15.57
CA PHE A 41 40.59 35.05 -14.82
C PHE A 41 40.24 36.19 -15.79
N THR A 42 39.06 36.15 -16.39
CA THR A 42 38.51 37.30 -17.10
C THR A 42 38.00 38.27 -16.04
N LYS A 43 38.43 39.52 -16.13
CA LYS A 43 38.04 40.59 -15.20
C LYS A 43 36.51 40.70 -15.20
N PHE A 44 35.86 40.16 -14.17
CA PHE A 44 34.41 40.20 -14.03
C PHE A 44 33.95 41.67 -13.98
N LYS A 45 33.35 42.17 -15.06
CA LYS A 45 32.53 43.37 -14.98
C LYS A 45 31.31 43.00 -14.14
N LYS A 46 31.14 43.70 -13.02
CA LYS A 46 30.00 43.53 -12.11
C LYS A 46 28.72 43.87 -12.88
N VAL A 47 27.99 42.84 -13.32
CA VAL A 47 26.66 43.02 -13.91
C VAL A 47 25.71 43.17 -12.73
N HIS A 48 25.30 44.42 -12.46
CA HIS A 48 24.29 44.72 -11.46
C HIS A 48 22.91 44.40 -12.05
N SER A 49 22.64 43.12 -12.30
CA SER A 49 21.27 42.67 -12.57
C SER A 49 20.68 42.21 -11.25
N HIS A 50 19.71 42.97 -10.74
CA HIS A 50 18.79 42.39 -9.77
C HIS A 50 18.10 41.21 -10.46
N PHE A 51 18.27 40.01 -9.90
CA PHE A 51 17.56 38.81 -10.34
C PHE A 51 16.05 39.09 -10.20
N LYS A 52 15.40 39.40 -11.33
CA LYS A 52 13.95 39.47 -11.42
C LYS A 52 13.46 38.02 -11.46
N SER A 53 13.15 37.49 -10.27
CA SER A 53 12.52 36.17 -10.14
C SER A 53 11.21 36.18 -10.95
N PRO A 54 10.97 35.20 -11.84
CA PRO A 54 9.75 35.12 -12.66
C PRO A 54 8.42 34.94 -11.92
N VAL A 55 8.35 35.11 -10.59
CA VAL A 55 7.07 35.08 -9.88
C VAL A 55 6.43 36.45 -10.00
N GLN A 56 5.71 36.66 -11.09
CA GLN A 56 4.64 37.65 -11.10
C GLN A 56 3.65 37.19 -10.03
N VAL A 57 3.63 37.88 -8.90
CA VAL A 57 2.48 37.85 -7.99
C VAL A 57 1.34 38.43 -8.79
N THR A 58 0.63 37.56 -9.51
CA THR A 58 -0.73 37.81 -9.93
C THR A 58 -1.45 38.23 -8.68
N GLU A 59 -1.95 39.46 -8.68
CA GLU A 59 -2.87 39.98 -7.69
C GLU A 59 -4.09 39.07 -7.69
N THR A 60 -4.03 37.97 -6.94
CA THR A 60 -5.22 37.30 -6.45
C THR A 60 -5.92 38.38 -5.64
N ALA A 61 -7.10 38.79 -6.10
CA ALA A 61 -7.98 39.69 -5.37
C ALA A 61 -7.94 39.28 -3.90
N LYS A 62 -7.28 40.11 -3.09
CA LYS A 62 -7.12 39.88 -1.66
C LYS A 62 -8.48 40.17 -1.05
N VAL A 63 -9.38 39.21 -1.14
CA VAL A 63 -10.46 39.04 -0.19
C VAL A 63 -9.79 39.15 1.18
N GLY A 64 -10.27 40.05 2.02
CA GLY A 64 -9.63 40.30 3.31
C GLY A 64 -9.57 38.99 4.10
N PRO A 65 -8.52 38.76 4.91
CA PRO A 65 -8.42 37.54 5.71
C PRO A 65 -9.67 37.30 6.59
N GLU A 66 -10.38 38.37 6.94
CA GLU A 66 -11.65 38.30 7.68
C GLU A 66 -12.83 37.78 6.85
N GLU A 67 -12.89 38.15 5.57
CA GLU A 67 -13.95 37.70 4.64
C GLU A 67 -13.74 36.23 4.26
N GLU A 68 -12.48 35.80 4.05
CA GLU A 68 -12.13 34.39 3.85
C GLU A 68 -12.49 33.53 5.09
N VAL A 69 -12.25 34.04 6.30
CA VAL A 69 -12.63 33.35 7.53
C VAL A 69 -14.15 33.22 7.66
N ALA A 70 -14.91 34.25 7.27
CA ALA A 70 -16.37 34.22 7.27
C ALA A 70 -16.94 33.21 6.25
N GLU A 71 -16.37 33.16 5.05
CA GLU A 71 -16.75 32.17 4.02
C GLU A 71 -16.45 30.74 4.48
N LEU A 72 -15.28 30.50 5.10
CA LEU A 72 -14.92 29.19 5.64
C LEU A 72 -15.83 28.76 6.79
N GLN A 73 -16.28 29.69 7.63
CA GLN A 73 -17.23 29.42 8.70
C GLN A 73 -18.60 29.01 8.15
N LEU A 74 -19.13 29.75 7.17
CA LEU A 74 -20.38 29.37 6.50
C LEU A 74 -20.29 27.99 5.84
N LYS A 75 -19.17 27.70 5.17
CA LYS A 75 -18.95 26.39 4.55
C LYS A 75 -18.88 25.27 5.59
N LYS A 76 -18.27 25.53 6.75
CA LYS A 76 -18.23 24.59 7.86
C LYS A 76 -19.65 24.29 8.37
N GLU A 77 -20.46 25.32 8.62
CA GLU A 77 -21.83 25.15 9.09
C GLU A 77 -22.69 24.36 8.09
N GLN A 78 -22.51 24.61 6.79
CA GLN A 78 -23.18 23.84 5.74
C GLN A 78 -22.78 22.36 5.78
N LEU A 79 -21.48 22.06 5.92
CA LEU A 79 -20.99 20.68 5.99
C LEU A 79 -21.46 19.98 7.27
N ASP A 80 -21.50 20.69 8.40
CA ASP A 80 -22.01 20.14 9.67
C ASP A 80 -23.49 19.78 9.56
N LEU A 81 -24.29 20.56 8.82
CA LEU A 81 -25.70 20.22 8.54
C LEU A 81 -25.85 19.00 7.64
N GLU A 82 -25.01 18.88 6.60
CA GLU A 82 -25.01 17.72 5.69
C GLU A 82 -24.61 16.43 6.43
N ILE A 83 -23.60 16.51 7.29
CA ILE A 83 -23.18 15.40 8.16
C ILE A 83 -24.33 15.00 9.09
N ALA A 84 -24.97 15.95 9.75
CA ALA A 84 -26.09 15.67 10.66
C ALA A 84 -27.29 15.03 9.93
N GLN A 85 -27.55 15.43 8.68
CA GLN A 85 -28.56 14.80 7.85
C GLN A 85 -28.20 13.34 7.54
N LEU A 86 -26.96 13.07 7.10
CA LEU A 86 -26.49 11.72 6.80
C LEU A 86 -26.53 10.80 8.04
N GLU A 87 -26.14 11.32 9.20
CA GLU A 87 -26.23 10.61 10.48
C GLU A 87 -27.70 10.33 10.87
N ALA A 88 -28.62 11.27 10.63
CA ALA A 88 -30.05 11.08 10.88
C ALA A 88 -30.71 10.07 9.93
N GLU A 89 -30.19 9.96 8.70
CA GLU A 89 -30.55 8.91 7.74
C GLU A 89 -29.94 7.54 8.11
N GLY A 90 -29.08 7.50 9.13
CA GLY A 90 -28.48 6.28 9.69
C GLY A 90 -27.15 5.89 9.06
N TYR A 91 -26.57 6.72 8.21
CA TYR A 91 -25.24 6.45 7.64
C TYR A 91 -24.16 6.73 8.67
N ARG A 92 -23.63 5.67 9.27
CA ARG A 92 -22.50 5.73 10.19
C ARG A 92 -21.29 5.03 9.60
N VAL A 93 -20.13 5.67 9.69
CA VAL A 93 -18.88 5.15 9.14
C VAL A 93 -18.50 3.83 9.82
N GLU A 94 -18.82 3.67 11.09
CA GLU A 94 -18.54 2.45 11.87
C GLU A 94 -19.34 1.24 11.37
N GLU A 95 -20.52 1.45 10.77
CA GLU A 95 -21.31 0.36 10.20
C GLU A 95 -20.66 -0.22 8.94
N LEU A 96 -19.93 0.61 8.20
CA LEU A 96 -19.22 0.19 6.99
C LEU A 96 -18.07 -0.75 7.31
N GLU A 97 -17.25 -0.41 8.31
CA GLU A 97 -16.16 -1.28 8.76
C GLU A 97 -16.68 -2.63 9.26
N HIS A 98 -17.76 -2.62 10.05
CA HIS A 98 -18.42 -3.84 10.52
C HIS A 98 -18.98 -4.71 9.39
N HIS A 99 -19.48 -4.09 8.32
CA HIS A 99 -19.94 -4.83 7.14
C HIS A 99 -18.79 -5.40 6.32
N ILE A 100 -17.66 -4.69 6.22
CA ILE A 100 -16.43 -5.19 5.58
C ILE A 100 -15.90 -6.41 6.35
N ASP A 101 -15.82 -6.32 7.67
CA ASP A 101 -15.35 -7.42 8.53
C ASP A 101 -16.23 -8.68 8.36
N LYS A 102 -17.55 -8.51 8.37
CA LYS A 102 -18.49 -9.62 8.16
C LYS A 102 -18.36 -10.27 6.79
N LEU A 103 -18.11 -9.47 5.74
CA LEU A 103 -17.90 -9.99 4.40
C LEU A 103 -16.61 -10.81 4.33
N HIS A 104 -15.54 -10.35 4.98
CA HIS A 104 -14.30 -11.12 5.09
C HIS A 104 -14.51 -12.42 5.84
N GLU A 105 -15.17 -12.38 7.00
CA GLU A 105 -15.48 -13.59 7.78
C GLU A 105 -16.32 -14.60 6.98
N TYR A 106 -17.35 -14.12 6.26
CA TYR A 106 -18.16 -14.96 5.37
C TYR A 106 -17.30 -15.60 4.27
N ASN A 107 -16.49 -14.81 3.56
CA ASN A 107 -15.65 -15.31 2.48
C ASN A 107 -14.63 -16.34 2.98
N ASP A 108 -13.99 -16.10 4.13
CA ASP A 108 -13.04 -17.03 4.72
C ASP A 108 -13.68 -18.39 5.01
N ILE A 109 -14.88 -18.39 5.62
CA ILE A 109 -15.62 -19.62 5.90
C ILE A 109 -16.08 -20.29 4.59
N LYS A 110 -16.57 -19.51 3.62
CA LYS A 110 -16.99 -20.01 2.29
C LYS A 110 -15.83 -20.71 1.58
N ASP A 111 -14.65 -20.11 1.58
CA ASP A 111 -13.45 -20.63 0.91
C ASP A 111 -12.93 -21.92 1.57
N ILE A 112 -12.95 -21.98 2.90
CA ILE A 112 -12.66 -23.20 3.65
C ILE A 112 -13.68 -24.28 3.31
N GLY A 113 -14.98 -23.93 3.32
CA GLY A 113 -16.08 -24.84 2.96
C GLY A 113 -15.92 -25.42 1.56
N GLN A 114 -15.64 -24.58 0.56
CA GLN A 114 -15.40 -25.01 -0.82
C GLN A 114 -14.17 -25.90 -0.94
N SER A 115 -13.09 -25.56 -0.24
CA SER A 115 -11.88 -26.39 -0.20
C SER A 115 -12.16 -27.79 0.36
N LEU A 116 -12.98 -27.88 1.40
CA LEU A 116 -13.41 -29.15 1.98
C LEU A 116 -14.33 -29.92 1.02
N LEU A 117 -15.32 -29.27 0.43
CA LEU A 117 -16.22 -29.88 -0.55
C LEU A 117 -15.45 -30.44 -1.75
N GLY A 118 -14.47 -29.70 -2.28
CA GLY A 118 -13.62 -30.16 -3.38
C GLY A 118 -12.83 -31.42 -3.02
N ARG A 119 -12.29 -31.50 -1.79
CA ARG A 119 -11.60 -32.70 -1.29
C ARG A 119 -12.56 -33.88 -1.11
N ILE A 120 -13.76 -33.64 -0.57
CA ILE A 120 -14.78 -34.67 -0.38
C ILE A 120 -15.25 -35.21 -1.74
N ALA A 121 -15.47 -34.33 -2.72
CA ALA A 121 -15.84 -34.69 -4.08
C ALA A 121 -14.79 -35.61 -4.71
N ALA A 122 -13.50 -35.24 -4.60
CA ALA A 122 -12.40 -36.06 -5.09
C ALA A 122 -12.32 -37.43 -4.42
N LEU A 123 -12.52 -37.52 -3.10
CA LEU A 123 -12.49 -38.79 -2.37
C LEU A 123 -13.68 -39.69 -2.70
N ARG A 124 -14.87 -39.11 -2.94
CA ARG A 124 -16.09 -39.86 -3.26
C ARG A 124 -16.24 -40.15 -4.76
N GLY A 125 -15.44 -39.52 -5.60
CA GLY A 125 -15.60 -39.59 -7.06
C GLY A 125 -16.91 -38.96 -7.55
N THR A 126 -17.50 -38.05 -6.77
CA THR A 126 -18.73 -37.33 -7.13
C THR A 126 -18.40 -35.91 -7.56
N THR A 127 -19.34 -35.24 -8.23
CA THR A 127 -19.14 -33.82 -8.55
C THR A 127 -19.41 -32.95 -7.33
N THR A 128 -18.78 -31.77 -7.27
CA THR A 128 -19.07 -30.78 -6.23
C THR A 128 -20.54 -30.38 -6.24
N ARG A 129 -21.17 -30.31 -7.43
CA ARG A 129 -22.60 -30.01 -7.59
C ARG A 129 -23.51 -31.02 -6.86
N ASP A 130 -23.19 -32.30 -6.92
CA ASP A 130 -23.98 -33.33 -6.23
C ASP A 130 -23.87 -33.20 -4.71
N LEU A 131 -22.71 -32.77 -4.21
CA LEU A 131 -22.51 -32.49 -2.79
C LEU A 131 -23.29 -31.27 -2.31
N TYR A 132 -23.40 -30.23 -3.14
CA TYR A 132 -24.23 -29.06 -2.80
C TYR A 132 -25.67 -29.47 -2.52
N SER A 133 -26.30 -30.24 -3.42
CA SER A 133 -27.65 -30.76 -3.20
C SER A 133 -27.76 -31.68 -1.99
N HIS A 134 -26.73 -32.51 -1.73
CA HIS A 134 -26.70 -33.40 -0.57
C HIS A 134 -26.61 -32.67 0.77
N PHE A 135 -25.89 -31.54 0.81
CA PHE A 135 -25.74 -30.72 2.02
C PHE A 135 -26.76 -29.58 2.13
N GLY A 136 -27.72 -29.49 1.20
CA GLY A 136 -28.74 -28.43 1.19
C GLY A 136 -28.17 -27.05 0.88
N LEU A 137 -27.11 -26.99 0.07
CA LEU A 137 -26.49 -25.75 -0.38
C LEU A 137 -27.04 -25.34 -1.74
N GLU A 138 -27.25 -24.04 -1.92
CA GLU A 138 -27.63 -23.44 -3.20
C GLU A 138 -26.37 -23.00 -3.96
N LEU A 139 -26.42 -23.00 -5.30
CA LEU A 139 -25.29 -22.61 -6.15
C LEU A 139 -25.21 -21.10 -6.39
N ASP A 140 -26.29 -20.37 -6.08
CA ASP A 140 -26.49 -18.96 -6.43
C ASP A 140 -26.18 -18.00 -5.26
N ASP A 141 -25.43 -18.47 -4.26
CA ASP A 141 -25.06 -17.74 -3.03
C ASP A 141 -23.83 -16.82 -3.20
#